data_AF-A0A7S6MB68-F1
#
_entry.id   AF-A0A7S6MB68-F1
#
_cell.length_a   1.000
_cell.length_b   1.000
_cell.length_c   1.000
_cell.angle_alpha   90.00
_cell.angle_beta   90.00
_cell.angle_gamma   90.00
#
_symmetry.space_group_name_H-M   'P 1'
#
loop_
_entity.id
_entity.type
_entity.pdbx_description
1 polymer ?
#
loop_
_entity_poly.entity_id
_entity_poly.type
_entity_poly.pdbx_seq_one_letter_code
_entity_poly.pdbx_strand_id
1 'polypeptide(L)'
;MSDARPPQDDRPSLWRDLVAGQLGFIPRLALSFTSAVLVTAGLLLGLAMIQQVRHVWVDDVSIGAGLAVIVWIGTLVWLWRGYPRYRRIIRATLLCLGIWTAVIVACVAASMATWEEEFWIAGFIFLGFAATFIVITASAYGGSRGRPIASSKGGVNVSCVQCGYSMMGLNDCTCPECGRRYTIDELIVLQDYEAIRRGAGGAPAPDAPSPERSQ
;
A
#
# COMPACT_ATOMS: atom_id res chain seq x y z
N MET A 1 24.45 15.40 45.07
CA MET A 1 23.88 14.13 44.59
C MET A 1 23.19 14.43 43.28
N SER A 2 23.84 14.16 42.15
CA SER A 2 23.23 14.32 40.83
C SER A 2 22.29 13.14 40.58
N ASP A 3 21.01 13.44 40.43
CA ASP A 3 20.01 12.49 39.95
C ASP A 3 20.30 12.17 38.47
N ALA A 4 21.06 11.11 38.26
CA ALA A 4 21.25 10.52 36.95
C ALA A 4 19.94 9.81 36.57
N ARG A 5 19.04 10.49 35.86
CA ARG A 5 17.91 9.81 35.22
C ARG A 5 18.45 8.74 34.28
N PRO A 6 17.97 7.49 34.37
CA PRO A 6 18.36 6.47 33.42
C PRO A 6 17.99 6.92 32.00
N PRO A 7 18.81 6.60 30.98
CA PRO A 7 18.51 6.94 29.60
C PRO A 7 17.15 6.36 29.24
N GLN A 8 16.19 7.23 28.97
CA GLN A 8 14.86 6.86 28.53
C GLN A 8 15.02 6.31 27.11
N ASP A 9 14.67 5.05 26.90
CA ASP A 9 14.72 4.41 25.59
C ASP A 9 13.58 4.98 24.73
N ASP A 10 13.84 6.12 24.09
CA ASP A 10 12.92 6.84 23.20
C ASP A 10 12.73 6.13 21.85
N ARG A 11 12.99 4.82 21.77
CA ARG A 11 12.62 4.03 20.60
C ARG A 11 11.09 4.05 20.49
N PRO A 12 10.53 4.71 19.47
CA PRO A 12 9.10 4.70 19.28
C PRO A 12 8.67 3.24 19.12
N SER A 13 7.80 2.78 20.01
CA SER A 13 7.29 1.42 19.94
C SER A 13 6.55 1.28 18.61
N LEU A 14 6.98 0.31 17.78
CA LEU A 14 6.44 0.01 16.46
C LEU A 14 4.90 -0.07 16.45
N TRP A 15 4.31 -0.55 17.55
CA TRP A 15 2.86 -0.57 17.79
C TRP A 15 2.21 0.82 17.86
N ARG A 16 2.85 1.78 18.52
CA ARG A 16 2.34 3.15 18.65
C ARG A 16 2.37 3.88 17.31
N ASP A 17 3.42 3.66 16.51
CA ASP A 17 3.51 4.18 15.13
C ASP A 17 2.46 3.52 14.21
N LEU A 18 2.07 2.27 14.50
CA LEU A 18 1.09 1.52 13.70
C LEU A 18 -0.30 2.09 13.93
N VAL A 19 -0.65 2.26 15.21
CA VAL A 19 -1.92 2.85 15.64
C VAL A 19 -2.00 4.33 15.25
N ALA A 20 -0.90 5.08 15.34
CA ALA A 20 -0.83 6.47 14.91
C ALA A 20 -0.88 6.65 13.38
N GLY A 21 -0.75 5.55 12.63
CA GLY A 21 -0.77 5.58 11.18
C GLY A 21 0.48 6.22 10.55
N GLN A 22 1.60 6.30 11.27
CA GLN A 22 2.86 6.85 10.77
C GLN A 22 3.73 5.79 10.07
N LEU A 23 3.45 4.50 10.27
CA LEU A 23 4.15 3.45 9.52
C LEU A 23 3.90 3.56 8.02
N GLY A 24 5.01 3.55 7.28
CA GLY A 24 5.03 3.55 5.82
C GLY A 24 4.34 2.34 5.20
N PHE A 25 4.22 2.36 3.89
CA PHE A 25 3.49 1.36 3.11
C PHE A 25 4.03 -0.08 3.29
N ILE A 26 5.36 -0.25 3.22
CA ILE A 26 6.03 -1.55 3.26
C ILE A 26 5.70 -2.35 4.53
N PRO A 27 5.89 -1.82 5.76
CA PRO A 27 5.62 -2.60 6.96
C PRO A 27 4.13 -2.93 7.15
N ARG A 28 3.20 -2.08 6.70
CA ARG A 28 1.76 -2.43 6.70
C ARG A 28 1.42 -3.54 5.71
N LEU A 29 2.06 -3.53 4.54
CA LEU A 29 1.91 -4.58 3.54
C LEU A 29 2.45 -5.90 4.09
N ALA A 30 3.64 -5.89 4.69
CA ALA A 30 4.21 -7.05 5.36
C ALA A 30 3.27 -7.58 6.45
N LEU A 31 2.76 -6.72 7.34
CA LEU A 31 1.81 -7.11 8.38
C LEU A 31 0.51 -7.71 7.81
N SER A 32 0.02 -7.15 6.68
CA SER A 32 -1.16 -7.66 5.98
C SER A 32 -0.91 -9.06 5.41
N PHE A 33 0.26 -9.30 4.80
CA PHE A 33 0.64 -10.62 4.31
C PHE A 33 0.85 -11.62 5.44
N THR A 34 1.57 -11.24 6.50
CA THR A 34 1.82 -12.11 7.65
C THR A 34 0.53 -12.50 8.35
N SER A 35 -0.38 -11.54 8.57
CA SER A 35 -1.70 -11.84 9.15
C SER A 35 -2.54 -12.74 8.24
N ALA A 36 -2.52 -12.54 6.91
CA ALA A 36 -3.22 -13.40 5.98
C ALA A 36 -2.73 -14.86 6.04
N VAL A 37 -1.41 -15.06 6.05
CA VAL A 37 -0.79 -16.39 6.15
C VAL A 37 -1.14 -17.03 7.50
N LEU A 38 -1.05 -16.29 8.60
CA LEU A 38 -1.38 -16.81 9.93
C LEU A 38 -2.86 -17.18 10.08
N VAL A 39 -3.77 -16.34 9.57
CA VAL A 39 -5.22 -16.63 9.59
C VAL A 39 -5.53 -17.85 8.73
N THR A 40 -4.95 -17.94 7.54
CA THR A 40 -5.16 -19.08 6.63
C THR A 40 -4.61 -20.38 7.22
N ALA A 41 -3.38 -20.36 7.74
CA ALA A 41 -2.76 -21.52 8.38
C ALA A 41 -3.53 -21.97 9.63
N GLY A 42 -3.93 -21.02 10.48
CA GLY A 42 -4.74 -21.30 11.67
C GLY A 42 -6.11 -21.89 11.31
N LEU A 43 -6.75 -21.38 10.25
CA LEU A 43 -8.00 -21.92 9.73
C LEU A 43 -7.82 -23.36 9.24
N LEU A 44 -6.83 -23.62 8.38
CA LEU A 44 -6.56 -24.96 7.85
C LEU A 44 -6.24 -25.96 8.97
N LEU A 45 -5.45 -25.55 9.95
CA LEU A 45 -5.12 -26.39 11.11
C LEU A 45 -6.35 -26.68 11.98
N GLY A 46 -7.18 -25.67 12.22
CA GLY A 46 -8.43 -25.80 12.96
C GLY A 46 -9.42 -26.72 12.26
N LEU A 47 -9.56 -26.59 10.94
CA LEU A 47 -10.40 -27.46 10.12
C LEU A 47 -9.88 -28.90 10.11
N ALA A 48 -8.58 -29.11 9.98
CA ALA A 48 -7.97 -30.45 10.05
C ALA A 48 -8.23 -31.11 11.42
N MET A 49 -8.09 -30.37 12.51
CA MET A 49 -8.38 -30.86 13.86
C MET A 49 -9.86 -31.20 14.05
N ILE A 50 -10.77 -30.35 13.57
CA ILE A 50 -12.22 -30.59 13.66
C ILE A 50 -12.60 -31.82 12.84
N GLN A 51 -12.07 -31.96 11.62
CA GLN A 51 -12.31 -33.12 10.77
C GLN A 51 -11.83 -34.43 11.41
N GLN A 52 -10.72 -34.37 12.16
CA GLN A 52 -10.18 -35.53 12.85
C GLN A 52 -10.99 -35.93 14.09
N VAL A 53 -11.59 -34.97 14.80
CA VAL A 53 -12.36 -35.22 16.03
C VAL A 53 -13.83 -35.55 15.74
N ARG A 54 -14.40 -34.90 14.72
CA ARG A 54 -15.79 -35.04 14.35
C ARG A 54 -15.82 -35.46 12.88
N HIS A 55 -16.31 -36.67 12.60
CA HIS A 55 -16.75 -37.09 11.25
C HIS A 55 -17.97 -36.23 10.80
N VAL A 56 -17.83 -34.91 10.81
CA VAL A 56 -18.85 -33.93 10.44
C VAL A 56 -18.64 -33.58 8.97
N TRP A 57 -19.76 -33.52 8.25
CA TRP A 57 -19.86 -33.32 6.82
C TRP A 57 -19.41 -31.92 6.40
N VAL A 58 -19.09 -31.81 5.10
CA VAL A 58 -18.39 -30.72 4.40
C VAL A 58 -19.06 -29.34 4.53
N ASP A 59 -20.33 -29.28 4.90
CA ASP A 59 -21.12 -28.04 4.90
C ASP A 59 -20.69 -27.04 5.99
N ASP A 60 -20.32 -27.50 7.19
CA ASP A 60 -19.92 -26.62 8.31
C ASP A 60 -18.56 -25.95 8.09
N VAL A 61 -17.68 -26.58 7.30
CA VAL A 61 -16.33 -26.08 7.00
C VAL A 61 -16.38 -24.79 6.17
N SER A 62 -17.33 -24.71 5.25
CA SER A 62 -17.50 -23.56 4.36
C SER A 62 -17.92 -22.30 5.11
N ILE A 63 -18.79 -22.44 6.12
CA ILE A 63 -19.27 -21.33 6.95
C ILE A 63 -18.13 -20.76 7.80
N GLY A 64 -17.32 -21.64 8.42
CA GLY A 64 -16.16 -21.23 9.20
C GLY A 64 -15.11 -20.48 8.36
N ALA A 65 -14.83 -20.98 7.16
CA ALA A 65 -13.93 -20.30 6.22
C ALA A 65 -14.48 -18.94 5.79
N GLY A 66 -15.77 -18.83 5.49
CA GLY A 66 -16.42 -17.58 5.13
C GLY A 66 -16.30 -16.52 6.23
N LEU A 67 -16.55 -16.88 7.50
CA LEU A 67 -16.43 -15.95 8.63
C LEU A 67 -14.99 -15.48 8.83
N ALA A 68 -14.00 -16.37 8.69
CA ALA A 68 -12.59 -16.00 8.81
C ALA A 68 -12.16 -15.00 7.72
N VAL A 69 -12.63 -15.19 6.49
CA VAL A 69 -12.38 -14.24 5.39
C VAL A 69 -13.01 -12.88 5.68
N ILE A 70 -14.24 -12.83 6.20
CA ILE A 70 -14.91 -11.57 6.57
C ILE A 70 -14.13 -10.82 7.65
N VAL A 71 -13.71 -11.52 8.71
CA VAL A 71 -12.91 -10.91 9.79
C VAL A 71 -11.56 -10.39 9.27
N TRP A 72 -10.91 -11.14 8.39
CA TRP A 72 -9.66 -10.73 7.75
C TRP A 72 -9.84 -9.49 6.85
N ILE A 73 -10.90 -9.43 6.04
CA ILE A 73 -11.23 -8.25 5.23
C ILE A 73 -11.53 -7.04 6.14
N GLY A 74 -12.29 -7.25 7.22
CA GLY A 74 -12.62 -6.18 8.18
C GLY A 74 -11.37 -5.59 8.84
N THR A 75 -10.43 -6.43 9.27
CA THR A 75 -9.14 -6.00 9.83
C THR A 75 -8.27 -5.26 8.82
N LEU A 76 -8.24 -5.69 7.56
CA LEU A 76 -7.57 -4.94 6.49
C LEU A 76 -8.22 -3.57 6.28
N VAL A 77 -9.54 -3.50 6.14
CA VAL A 77 -10.26 -2.23 5.94
C VAL A 77 -9.99 -1.27 7.11
N TRP A 78 -10.01 -1.76 8.35
CA TRP A 78 -9.70 -0.97 9.53
C TRP A 78 -8.26 -0.43 9.51
N LEU A 79 -7.27 -1.30 9.24
CA LEU A 79 -5.85 -0.94 9.18
C LEU A 79 -5.56 0.14 8.13
N TRP A 80 -6.29 0.10 7.00
CA TRP A 80 -6.08 1.02 5.88
C TRP A 80 -6.93 2.30 5.96
N ARG A 81 -7.94 2.38 6.85
CA ARG A 81 -8.88 3.52 6.94
C ARG A 81 -8.21 4.84 7.30
N GLY A 82 -7.10 4.81 8.05
CA GLY A 82 -6.34 6.00 8.44
C GLY A 82 -5.40 6.55 7.35
N TYR A 83 -5.25 5.86 6.21
CA TYR A 83 -4.29 6.26 5.19
C TYR A 83 -4.94 7.18 4.14
N PRO A 84 -4.40 8.38 3.85
CA PRO A 84 -5.00 9.32 2.90
C PRO A 84 -5.07 8.75 1.46
N ARG A 85 -4.29 7.71 1.15
CA ARG A 85 -4.34 6.98 -0.14
C ARG A 85 -5.24 5.75 -0.12
N TYR A 86 -6.04 5.55 0.93
CA TYR A 86 -6.98 4.44 1.14
C TYR A 86 -7.79 4.09 -0.12
N ARG A 87 -8.34 5.09 -0.83
CA ARG A 87 -9.16 4.86 -2.04
C ARG A 87 -8.44 4.08 -3.15
N ARG A 88 -7.13 4.28 -3.36
CA ARG A 88 -6.39 3.50 -4.37
C ARG A 88 -6.19 2.07 -3.93
N ILE A 89 -5.92 1.88 -2.64
CA ILE A 89 -5.65 0.56 -2.08
C ILE A 89 -6.92 -0.28 -2.09
N ILE A 90 -8.08 0.28 -1.70
CA ILE A 90 -9.36 -0.42 -1.85
C ILE A 90 -9.59 -0.86 -3.28
N ARG A 91 -9.35 0.01 -4.27
CA ARG A 91 -9.56 -0.35 -5.69
C ARG A 91 -8.65 -1.51 -6.09
N ALA A 92 -7.37 -1.48 -5.69
CA ALA A 92 -6.45 -2.58 -5.95
C ALA A 92 -6.90 -3.87 -5.24
N THR A 93 -7.31 -3.80 -3.97
CA THR A 93 -7.82 -4.94 -3.21
C THR A 93 -9.10 -5.51 -3.81
N LEU A 94 -10.05 -4.67 -4.21
CA LEU A 94 -11.29 -5.10 -4.88
C LEU A 94 -10.99 -5.76 -6.23
N LEU A 95 -10.03 -5.23 -7.00
CA LEU A 95 -9.61 -5.85 -8.26
C LEU A 95 -8.97 -7.21 -8.01
N CYS A 96 -8.08 -7.34 -7.01
CA CYS A 96 -7.50 -8.63 -6.64
C CYS A 96 -8.58 -9.63 -6.20
N LEU A 97 -9.53 -9.22 -5.36
CA LEU A 97 -10.66 -10.07 -4.96
C LEU A 97 -11.50 -10.50 -6.17
N GLY A 98 -11.75 -9.59 -7.11
CA GLY A 98 -12.46 -9.90 -8.36
C GLY A 98 -11.71 -10.93 -9.22
N ILE A 99 -10.39 -10.79 -9.37
CA ILE A 99 -9.54 -11.75 -10.10
C ILE A 99 -9.63 -13.14 -9.45
N TRP A 100 -9.46 -13.24 -8.13
CA TRP A 100 -9.54 -14.53 -7.45
C TRP A 100 -10.92 -15.15 -7.52
N THR A 101 -11.98 -14.36 -7.43
CA THR A 101 -13.36 -14.84 -7.61
C THR A 101 -13.55 -15.42 -9.02
N ALA A 102 -13.05 -14.73 -10.05
CA ALA A 102 -13.13 -15.22 -11.43
C ALA A 102 -12.32 -16.51 -11.64
N VAL A 103 -11.13 -16.62 -11.03
CA VAL A 103 -10.30 -17.84 -11.07
C VAL A 103 -11.03 -19.02 -10.43
N ILE A 104 -11.64 -18.83 -9.26
CA ILE A 104 -12.41 -19.89 -8.59
C ILE A 104 -13.59 -20.35 -9.45
N VAL A 105 -14.35 -19.41 -10.03
CA VAL A 105 -15.46 -19.73 -10.93
C VAL A 105 -14.98 -20.50 -12.17
N ALA A 106 -13.84 -20.11 -12.74
CA ALA A 106 -13.25 -20.80 -13.89
C ALA A 106 -12.80 -22.22 -13.53
N CYS A 107 -12.18 -22.43 -12.36
CA CYS A 107 -11.81 -23.77 -11.87
C CYS A 107 -13.03 -24.67 -11.67
N VAL A 108 -14.11 -24.14 -11.09
CA VAL A 108 -15.37 -24.89 -10.90
C VAL A 108 -16.03 -25.21 -12.24
N ALA A 109 -16.05 -24.26 -13.19
CA ALA A 109 -16.61 -24.51 -14.52
C ALA A 109 -15.80 -25.56 -15.28
N ALA A 110 -14.46 -25.54 -15.15
CA ALA A 110 -13.58 -26.50 -15.79
C ALA A 110 -13.75 -27.92 -15.22
N SER A 111 -13.93 -28.06 -13.90
CA SER A 111 -14.19 -29.36 -13.29
C SER A 111 -15.52 -29.96 -13.74
N MET A 112 -16.54 -29.13 -13.99
CA MET A 112 -17.81 -29.59 -14.56
C MET A 112 -17.70 -30.03 -16.02
N ALA A 113 -16.68 -29.57 -16.75
CA ALA A 113 -16.57 -29.78 -18.19
C ALA A 113 -15.94 -31.14 -18.58
N THR A 114 -15.41 -31.93 -17.64
CA THR A 114 -14.68 -33.21 -17.87
C THR A 114 -13.36 -33.10 -18.64
N TRP A 115 -12.75 -31.90 -18.68
CA TRP A 115 -11.43 -31.69 -19.31
C TRP A 115 -10.35 -32.23 -18.36
N GLU A 116 -9.16 -32.60 -18.84
CA GLU A 116 -8.06 -33.07 -17.96
C GLU A 116 -7.81 -32.08 -16.81
N GLU A 117 -8.34 -32.41 -15.63
CA GLU A 117 -8.70 -31.42 -14.60
C GLU A 117 -7.46 -30.74 -14.01
N GLU A 118 -6.35 -31.48 -13.92
CA GLU A 118 -5.14 -31.04 -13.24
C GLU A 118 -4.43 -29.91 -13.98
N PHE A 119 -4.34 -30.00 -15.31
CA PHE A 119 -3.59 -29.02 -16.11
C PHE A 119 -4.29 -27.66 -16.13
N TRP A 120 -5.63 -27.65 -16.27
CA TRP A 120 -6.41 -26.41 -16.32
C TRP A 120 -6.52 -25.72 -14.97
N ILE A 121 -6.72 -26.48 -13.88
CA ILE A 121 -6.75 -25.91 -12.52
C ILE A 121 -5.42 -25.24 -12.20
N ALA A 122 -4.29 -25.91 -12.49
CA ALA A 122 -2.97 -25.32 -12.31
C ALA A 122 -2.80 -24.05 -13.16
N GLY A 123 -3.19 -24.09 -14.45
CA GLY A 123 -3.14 -22.94 -15.35
C GLY A 123 -3.90 -21.71 -14.84
N PHE A 124 -5.13 -21.90 -14.34
CA PHE A 124 -5.93 -20.80 -13.79
C PHE A 124 -5.35 -20.22 -12.51
N ILE A 125 -4.77 -21.06 -11.64
CA ILE A 125 -4.10 -20.60 -10.42
C ILE A 125 -2.89 -19.72 -10.78
N PHE A 126 -2.03 -20.17 -11.69
CA PHE A 126 -0.87 -19.39 -12.14
C PHE A 126 -1.28 -18.07 -12.81
N LEU A 127 -2.34 -18.10 -13.63
CA LEU A 127 -2.89 -16.89 -14.26
C LEU A 127 -3.41 -15.90 -13.21
N GLY A 128 -4.09 -16.39 -12.17
CA GLY A 128 -4.56 -15.59 -11.04
C GLY A 128 -3.43 -14.91 -10.27
N PHE A 129 -2.35 -15.65 -10.00
CA PHE A 129 -1.15 -15.08 -9.37
C PHE A 129 -0.48 -14.03 -10.25
N ALA A 130 -0.31 -14.29 -11.54
CA ALA A 130 0.29 -13.34 -12.47
C ALA A 130 -0.51 -12.04 -12.54
N ALA A 131 -1.84 -12.13 -12.67
CA ALA A 131 -2.73 -10.97 -12.70
C ALA A 131 -2.68 -10.18 -11.38
N THR A 132 -2.69 -10.87 -10.24
CA THR A 132 -2.56 -10.24 -8.92
C THR A 132 -1.22 -9.51 -8.78
N PHE A 133 -0.13 -10.14 -9.21
CA PHE A 133 1.20 -9.55 -9.18
C PHE A 133 1.28 -8.29 -10.05
N ILE A 134 0.68 -8.30 -11.24
CA ILE A 134 0.59 -7.13 -12.13
C ILE A 134 -0.18 -6.00 -11.44
N VAL A 135 -1.33 -6.27 -10.83
CA VAL A 135 -2.13 -5.25 -10.14
C VAL A 135 -1.37 -4.65 -8.96
N ILE A 136 -0.75 -5.49 -8.12
CA ILE A 136 0.06 -5.04 -6.98
C ILE A 136 1.23 -4.18 -7.48
N THR A 137 1.96 -4.67 -8.48
CA THR A 137 3.12 -3.97 -9.06
C THR A 137 2.68 -2.64 -9.68
N ALA A 138 1.64 -2.61 -10.50
CA ALA A 138 1.11 -1.37 -11.08
C ALA A 138 0.67 -0.38 -9.99
N SER A 139 0.05 -0.86 -8.90
CA SER A 139 -0.35 -0.02 -7.77
C SER A 139 0.86 0.54 -7.00
N ALA A 140 1.91 -0.26 -6.84
CA ALA A 140 3.16 0.14 -6.20
C ALA A 140 3.92 1.16 -7.07
N TYR A 141 4.03 0.92 -8.37
CA TYR A 141 4.67 1.83 -9.34
C TYR A 141 3.90 3.15 -9.50
N GLY A 142 2.56 3.10 -9.45
CA GLY A 142 1.73 4.32 -9.44
C GLY A 142 1.79 5.12 -8.13
N GLY A 143 2.29 4.51 -7.06
CA GLY A 143 2.56 5.15 -5.78
C GLY A 143 3.98 5.73 -5.67
N SER A 144 4.96 5.10 -6.33
CA SER A 144 6.37 5.51 -6.32
C SER A 144 6.72 6.57 -7.36
N ARG A 145 5.98 6.64 -8.47
CA ARG A 145 5.97 7.84 -9.31
C ARG A 145 5.28 8.95 -8.53
N GLY A 146 6.07 9.67 -7.74
CA GLY A 146 5.68 10.95 -7.15
C GLY A 146 4.94 11.73 -8.21
N ARG A 147 3.76 12.24 -7.84
CA ARG A 147 2.95 13.11 -8.71
C ARG A 147 3.93 14.13 -9.31
N PRO A 148 4.09 14.24 -10.64
CA PRO A 148 5.12 15.08 -11.23
C PRO A 148 4.93 16.49 -10.68
N ILE A 149 5.82 16.87 -9.76
CA ILE A 149 5.79 18.19 -9.13
C ILE A 149 6.33 19.22 -10.11
N ALA A 150 7.16 18.78 -11.05
CA ALA A 150 7.47 19.54 -12.25
C ALA A 150 6.24 19.51 -13.17
N SER A 151 5.51 20.63 -13.20
CA SER A 151 4.75 21.01 -14.38
C SER A 151 5.68 20.90 -15.61
N SER A 152 5.15 20.57 -16.79
CA SER A 152 5.95 20.54 -18.04
C SER A 152 6.70 21.84 -18.34
N LYS A 153 6.39 22.92 -17.61
CA LYS A 153 7.09 24.21 -17.63
C LYS A 153 8.21 24.37 -16.59
N GLY A 154 8.61 23.31 -15.88
CA GLY A 154 9.69 23.35 -14.88
C GLY A 154 9.31 23.95 -13.51
N GLY A 155 8.04 24.32 -13.31
CA GLY A 155 7.54 24.87 -12.05
C GLY A 155 7.22 23.78 -11.04
N VAL A 156 7.70 23.94 -9.80
CA VAL A 156 7.43 23.08 -8.64
C VAL A 156 6.02 23.39 -8.09
N ASN A 157 5.10 22.41 -8.12
CA ASN A 157 3.73 22.61 -7.64
C ASN A 157 3.63 22.60 -6.11
N VAL A 158 3.78 23.79 -5.52
CA VAL A 158 3.55 24.03 -4.10
C VAL A 158 2.06 24.37 -3.88
N SER A 159 1.44 23.73 -2.89
CA SER A 159 0.04 23.93 -2.55
C SER A 159 -0.12 24.00 -1.02
N CYS A 160 -1.03 24.87 -0.57
CA CYS A 160 -1.31 25.03 0.85
C CYS A 160 -1.87 23.72 1.43
N VAL A 161 -1.29 23.24 2.53
CA VAL A 161 -1.67 21.98 3.19
C VAL A 161 -3.06 22.07 3.83
N GLN A 162 -3.50 23.27 4.18
CA GLN A 162 -4.77 23.50 4.87
C GLN A 162 -5.96 23.63 3.91
N CYS A 163 -5.83 24.39 2.81
CA CYS A 163 -6.94 24.64 1.88
C CYS A 163 -6.73 24.06 0.47
N GLY A 164 -5.53 23.59 0.13
CA GLY A 164 -5.22 23.06 -1.20
C GLY A 164 -4.95 24.11 -2.29
N TYR A 165 -4.99 25.41 -1.97
CA TYR A 165 -4.71 26.48 -2.94
C TYR A 165 -3.27 26.39 -3.47
N SER A 166 -3.08 26.57 -4.78
CA SER A 166 -1.75 26.55 -5.39
C SER A 166 -1.00 27.83 -5.04
N MET A 167 0.15 27.70 -4.40
CA MET A 167 1.00 28.85 -4.05
C MET A 167 2.07 29.12 -5.12
N MET A 168 1.93 28.52 -6.30
CA MET A 168 2.86 28.71 -7.40
C MET A 168 2.72 30.15 -7.95
N GLY A 169 3.83 30.88 -8.02
CA GLY A 169 3.87 32.24 -8.57
C GLY A 169 3.52 33.35 -7.57
N LEU A 170 3.30 33.03 -6.29
CA LEU A 170 3.21 34.04 -5.24
C LEU A 170 4.60 34.39 -4.72
N ASN A 171 4.85 35.68 -4.50
CA ASN A 171 6.11 36.16 -3.91
C ASN A 171 6.13 35.99 -2.39
N ASP A 172 4.96 35.90 -1.75
CA ASP A 172 4.83 35.72 -0.31
C ASP A 172 4.47 34.28 0.04
N CYS A 173 5.07 33.75 1.12
CA CYS A 173 4.72 32.44 1.67
C CYS A 173 3.45 32.47 2.55
N THR A 174 2.53 33.40 2.26
CA THR A 174 1.24 33.52 2.94
C THR A 174 0.14 33.07 2.00
N CYS A 175 -0.66 32.10 2.40
CA CYS A 175 -1.78 31.66 1.57
C CYS A 175 -2.87 32.75 1.54
N PRO A 176 -3.32 33.20 0.34
CA PRO A 176 -4.34 34.25 0.23
C PRO A 176 -5.72 33.78 0.68
N GLU A 177 -5.99 32.47 0.59
CA GLU A 177 -7.29 31.89 0.94
C GLU A 177 -7.44 31.68 2.46
N CYS A 178 -6.42 31.12 3.12
CA CYS A 178 -6.51 30.79 4.55
C CYS A 178 -5.73 31.74 5.46
N GLY A 179 -4.96 32.67 4.91
CA GLY A 179 -4.14 33.64 5.65
C GLY A 179 -2.94 33.03 6.39
N ARG A 180 -2.75 31.71 6.33
CA ARG A 180 -1.66 31.05 7.05
C ARG A 180 -0.32 31.34 6.38
N ARG A 181 0.63 31.79 7.19
CA ARG A 181 2.04 31.89 6.82
C ARG A 181 2.71 30.55 7.00
N TYR A 182 3.53 30.20 6.03
CA TYR A 182 4.43 29.06 6.09
C TYR A 182 5.86 29.55 5.85
N THR A 183 6.84 28.85 6.39
CA THR A 183 8.22 28.98 5.90
C THR A 183 8.43 28.03 4.72
N ILE A 184 9.43 28.32 3.88
CA ILE A 184 9.80 27.43 2.76
C ILE A 184 10.17 26.05 3.30
N ASP A 185 10.92 25.98 4.40
CA ASP A 185 11.30 24.72 5.03
C ASP A 185 10.07 23.94 5.54
N GLU A 186 9.12 24.63 6.16
CA GLU A 186 7.87 24.00 6.63
C GLU A 186 7.05 23.44 5.47
N LEU A 187 6.96 24.15 4.34
CA LEU A 187 6.32 23.63 3.13
C LEU A 187 7.06 22.43 2.55
N ILE A 188 8.39 22.48 2.50
CA ILE A 188 9.24 21.39 2.00
C ILE A 188 9.04 20.12 2.84
N VAL A 189 9.02 20.26 4.17
CA VAL A 189 8.81 19.16 5.11
C VAL A 189 7.38 18.62 5.02
N LEU A 190 6.37 19.49 5.03
CA LEU A 190 4.97 19.07 4.97
C LEU A 190 4.57 18.42 3.64
N GLN A 191 5.28 18.76 2.55
CA GLN A 191 5.07 18.17 1.22
C GLN A 191 6.04 17.01 0.92
N ASP A 192 6.84 16.60 1.91
CA ASP A 192 7.71 15.41 1.85
C ASP A 192 8.74 15.45 0.70
N TYR A 193 9.30 16.63 0.42
CA TYR A 193 10.26 16.83 -0.68
C TYR A 193 11.55 16.04 -0.51
N GLU A 194 11.94 15.66 0.71
CA GLU A 194 13.16 14.88 0.93
C GLU A 194 13.08 13.47 0.34
N ALA A 195 11.90 12.84 0.36
CA ALA A 195 11.66 11.56 -0.31
C ALA A 195 11.82 11.69 -1.83
N ILE A 196 11.49 12.85 -2.38
CA ILE A 196 11.57 13.18 -3.81
C ILE A 196 13.00 13.53 -4.21
N ARG A 197 13.74 14.29 -3.39
CA ARG A 197 15.14 14.64 -3.62
C ARG A 197 16.04 13.39 -3.66
N ARG A 198 15.77 12.41 -2.78
CA ARG A 198 16.46 11.10 -2.79
C ARG A 198 16.13 10.26 -4.02
N GLY A 199 14.92 10.37 -4.58
CA GLY A 199 14.54 9.70 -5.83
C GLY A 199 15.07 10.37 -7.10
N ALA A 200 15.21 11.70 -7.09
CA ALA A 200 15.71 12.48 -8.23
C ALA A 200 17.25 12.51 -8.34
N GLY A 201 17.97 12.27 -7.23
CA GLY A 201 19.44 12.31 -7.20
C GLY A 201 20.18 11.15 -7.92
N GLY A 202 19.46 10.23 -8.56
CA GLY A 202 20.04 9.10 -9.30
C GLY A 202 20.22 9.32 -10.80
N ALA A 203 19.63 10.37 -11.38
CA ALA A 203 19.90 10.74 -12.76
C ALA A 203 21.07 11.75 -12.76
N PRO A 204 22.23 11.42 -13.36
CA PRO A 204 23.28 12.41 -13.57
C PRO A 204 22.65 13.59 -14.30
N ALA A 205 22.88 14.80 -13.78
CA ALA A 205 22.40 16.01 -14.43
C ALA A 205 22.84 15.96 -15.90
N PRO A 206 21.94 16.18 -16.87
CA PRO A 206 22.34 16.26 -18.27
C PRO A 206 23.43 17.33 -18.34
N ASP A 207 24.61 16.92 -18.81
CA ASP A 207 25.81 17.75 -18.85
C ASP A 207 25.41 19.13 -19.38
N ALA A 208 25.54 20.14 -18.52
CA ALA A 208 25.33 21.52 -18.94
C ALA A 208 26.21 21.73 -20.19
N PRO A 209 25.66 22.30 -21.29
CA PRO A 209 26.42 22.48 -22.51
C PRO A 209 27.70 23.22 -22.17
N SER A 210 28.82 22.51 -22.33
CA SER A 210 30.15 23.03 -22.08
C SER A 210 30.29 24.29 -22.93
N PRO A 211 30.58 25.47 -22.34
CA PRO A 211 30.70 26.69 -23.12
C PRO A 211 31.79 26.47 -24.15
N GLU A 212 31.37 26.42 -25.42
CA GLU A 212 32.25 26.39 -26.58
C GLU A 212 33.31 27.46 -26.39
N ARG A 213 34.57 27.00 -26.38
CA ARG A 213 35.74 27.87 -26.56
C ARG A 213 35.58 28.56 -27.90
N SER A 214 35.11 29.80 -27.88
CA SER A 214 35.40 30.77 -28.93
C SER A 214 36.88 31.11 -28.85
N GLN A 215 37.68 30.48 -29.71
CA GLN A 215 38.96 30.99 -30.20
C GLN A 215 38.78 31.43 -31.65
#